data_AF-A0A2D3V192-F1
#
_entry.id   AF-A0A2D3V192-F1
#
_cell.length_a   1.000
_cell.length_b   1.000
_cell.length_c   1.000
_cell.angle_alpha   90.00
_cell.angle_beta   90.00
_cell.angle_gamma   90.00
#
_symmetry.space_group_name_H-M   'P 1'
#
loop_
_entity.id
_entity.type
_entity.pdbx_description
1 polymer ?
#
loop_
_entity_poly.entity_id
_entity_poly.type
_entity_poly.pdbx_seq_one_letter_code
_entity_poly.pdbx_strand_id
1 'polypeptide(L)'
;MAEQWEQTFKTFGEKTYTITQLIQNANEGDDLEEPFKEIKQAHDDIVKEAKELPNDIPDVDDDGAQLELKNAAGDIVIAGNKLIAAITEKLDIWKEKKELGKIINKVILTNNDVLDKPYPPSNPYAPEIQGQAKKLQTEAVKVKKQIESAE
;
A
#
# COMPACT_ATOMS: atom_id res chain seq x y z
N MET A 1 21.23 -2.97 -7.47
CA MET A 1 19.97 -2.43 -8.05
C MET A 1 18.75 -3.09 -7.42
N ALA A 2 18.71 -4.43 -7.35
CA ALA A 2 17.66 -5.15 -6.61
C ALA A 2 17.59 -4.72 -5.13
N GLU A 3 18.71 -4.69 -4.41
CA GLU A 3 18.78 -4.25 -3.00
C GLU A 3 18.15 -2.86 -2.75
N GLN A 4 18.30 -1.91 -3.68
CA GLN A 4 17.69 -0.58 -3.54
C GLN A 4 16.16 -0.63 -3.66
N TRP A 5 15.66 -1.47 -4.56
CA TRP A 5 14.23 -1.72 -4.71
C TRP A 5 13.67 -2.53 -3.55
N GLU A 6 14.41 -3.50 -3.01
CA GLU A 6 14.03 -4.22 -1.79
C GLU A 6 13.90 -3.28 -0.60
N GLN A 7 14.88 -2.39 -0.40
CA GLN A 7 14.81 -1.39 0.65
C GLN A 7 13.64 -0.42 0.44
N THR A 8 13.39 -0.02 -0.81
CA THR A 8 12.20 0.76 -1.17
C THR A 8 10.94 0.01 -0.77
N PHE A 9 10.82 -1.26 -1.12
CA PHE A 9 9.64 -2.06 -0.82
C PHE A 9 9.39 -2.20 0.67
N LYS A 10 10.45 -2.46 1.44
CA LYS A 10 10.38 -2.51 2.89
C LYS A 10 9.88 -1.19 3.49
N THR A 11 10.43 -0.05 3.07
CA THR A 11 10.03 1.27 3.58
C THR A 11 8.56 1.60 3.25
N PHE A 12 8.09 1.28 2.05
CA PHE A 12 6.69 1.48 1.68
C PHE A 12 5.75 0.54 2.44
N GLY A 13 6.17 -0.71 2.66
CA GLY A 13 5.48 -1.65 3.54
C GLY A 13 5.33 -1.10 4.96
N GLU A 14 6.43 -0.65 5.58
CA GLU A 14 6.45 -0.08 6.93
C GLU A 14 5.52 1.14 7.08
N LYS A 15 5.55 2.08 6.14
CA LYS A 15 4.65 3.25 6.17
C LYS A 15 3.18 2.86 6.01
N THR A 16 2.89 1.87 5.17
CA THR A 16 1.54 1.30 5.02
C THR A 16 1.09 0.62 6.31
N TYR A 17 2.00 -0.05 7.01
CA TYR A 17 1.76 -0.62 8.34
C TYR A 17 1.46 0.45 9.39
N THR A 18 2.14 1.59 9.36
CA THR A 18 1.84 2.72 10.27
C THR A 18 0.37 3.16 10.14
N ILE A 19 -0.11 3.35 8.91
CA ILE A 19 -1.53 3.68 8.66
C ILE A 19 -2.44 2.56 9.17
N THR A 20 -2.07 1.31 8.93
CA THR A 20 -2.84 0.14 9.38
C THR A 20 -3.00 0.14 10.90
N GLN A 21 -1.92 0.39 11.65
CA GLN A 21 -1.94 0.43 13.12
C GLN A 21 -2.82 1.56 13.65
N LEU A 22 -2.77 2.75 13.05
CA LEU A 22 -3.64 3.86 13.43
C LEU A 22 -5.13 3.52 13.27
N ILE A 23 -5.48 2.83 12.19
CA ILE A 23 -6.85 2.36 11.96
C ILE A 23 -7.24 1.28 12.97
N GLN A 24 -6.38 0.30 13.22
CA GLN A 24 -6.67 -0.82 14.12
C GLN A 24 -6.83 -0.39 15.58
N ASN A 25 -6.04 0.59 16.02
CA ASN A 25 -6.03 1.05 17.40
C ASN A 25 -7.24 1.91 17.77
N ALA A 26 -7.97 2.45 16.78
CA ALA A 26 -9.19 3.20 17.02
C ALA A 26 -10.32 2.31 17.56
N ASN A 27 -11.05 2.83 18.55
CA ASN A 27 -12.19 2.20 19.20
C ASN A 27 -13.45 3.07 19.06
N GLU A 28 -14.59 2.46 19.34
CA GLU A 28 -15.87 3.18 19.37
C GLU A 28 -15.84 4.27 20.45
N GLY A 29 -16.20 5.50 20.05
CA GLY A 29 -16.21 6.67 20.94
C GLY A 29 -14.88 7.42 21.05
N ASP A 30 -13.81 6.96 20.38
CA ASP A 30 -12.53 7.68 20.34
C ASP A 30 -12.65 8.99 19.52
N ASP A 31 -11.85 10.00 19.89
CA ASP A 31 -11.61 11.15 19.03
C ASP A 31 -10.67 10.76 17.89
N LEU A 32 -11.22 10.70 16.68
CA LEU A 32 -10.51 10.26 15.49
C LEU A 32 -9.73 11.40 14.80
N GLU A 33 -9.80 12.66 15.26
CA GLU A 33 -9.11 13.77 14.59
C GLU A 33 -7.59 13.61 14.54
N GLU A 34 -6.94 13.31 15.68
CA GLU A 34 -5.47 13.17 15.71
C GLU A 34 -5.00 11.91 14.96
N PRO A 35 -5.58 10.72 15.17
CA PRO A 35 -5.25 9.55 14.34
C PRO A 35 -5.47 9.79 12.84
N PHE A 36 -6.52 10.52 12.46
CA PHE A 36 -6.80 10.82 11.06
C PHE A 36 -5.77 11.78 10.45
N LYS A 37 -5.32 12.77 11.21
CA LYS A 37 -4.25 13.68 10.82
C LYS A 37 -2.91 12.96 10.63
N GLU A 38 -2.58 12.02 11.53
CA GLU A 38 -1.39 11.18 11.38
C GLU A 38 -1.48 10.27 10.14
N ILE A 39 -2.66 9.70 9.87
CA ILE A 39 -2.91 8.94 8.63
C ILE A 39 -2.67 9.81 7.39
N LYS A 40 -3.17 11.05 7.37
CA LYS A 40 -2.94 11.99 6.26
C LYS A 40 -1.46 12.26 6.04
N GLN A 41 -0.72 12.52 7.13
CA GLN A 41 0.71 12.79 7.03
C GLN A 41 1.47 11.57 6.49
N ALA A 42 1.20 10.37 6.99
CA ALA A 42 1.80 9.14 6.49
C ALA A 42 1.46 8.90 5.00
N HIS A 43 0.22 9.18 4.59
CA HIS A 43 -0.18 9.14 3.18
C HIS A 43 0.61 10.13 2.32
N ASP A 44 0.74 11.37 2.76
CA ASP A 44 1.43 12.41 2.00
C ASP A 44 2.92 12.08 1.83
N ASP A 45 3.55 11.53 2.87
CA ASP A 45 4.92 11.04 2.82
C ASP A 45 5.10 9.90 1.81
N ILE A 46 4.19 8.91 1.81
CA ILE A 46 4.19 7.81 0.81
C ILE A 46 4.09 8.38 -0.61
N VAL A 47 3.15 9.29 -0.85
CA VAL A 47 2.92 9.89 -2.18
C VAL A 47 4.10 10.75 -2.63
N LYS A 48 4.74 11.46 -1.70
CA LYS A 48 5.92 12.27 -2.00
C LYS A 48 7.11 11.39 -2.36
N GLU A 49 7.45 10.42 -1.51
CA GLU A 49 8.60 9.53 -1.73
C GLU A 49 8.46 8.71 -3.03
N ALA A 50 7.25 8.29 -3.39
CA ALA A 50 7.01 7.53 -4.62
C ALA A 50 7.44 8.28 -5.90
N LYS A 51 7.41 9.62 -5.86
CA LYS A 51 7.84 10.51 -6.96
C LYS A 51 9.36 10.65 -7.05
N GLU A 52 10.07 10.40 -5.97
CA GLU A 52 11.53 10.54 -5.85
C GLU A 52 12.27 9.21 -6.11
N LEU A 53 11.54 8.13 -6.36
CA LEU A 53 12.09 6.80 -6.61
C LEU A 53 12.95 6.73 -7.89
N PRO A 54 13.95 5.83 -7.91
CA PRO A 54 14.77 5.59 -9.09
C PRO A 54 13.91 5.11 -10.28
N ASN A 55 14.41 5.36 -11.49
CA ASN A 55 13.82 4.85 -12.74
C ASN A 55 14.53 3.58 -13.25
N ASP A 56 15.61 3.18 -12.58
CA ASP A 56 16.41 2.05 -13.02
C ASP A 56 15.71 0.72 -12.72
N ILE A 57 15.80 -0.21 -13.67
CA ILE A 57 15.20 -1.53 -13.58
C ILE A 57 16.30 -2.55 -13.22
N PRO A 58 16.07 -3.42 -12.21
CA PRO A 58 17.00 -4.51 -11.89
C PRO A 58 17.25 -5.45 -13.07
N ASP A 59 18.43 -6.04 -13.15
CA ASP A 59 18.79 -7.00 -14.20
C ASP A 59 17.89 -8.24 -14.13
N VAL A 60 17.14 -8.49 -15.22
CA VAL A 60 16.14 -9.56 -15.29
C VAL A 60 16.78 -10.95 -15.46
N ASP A 61 18.05 -11.02 -15.86
CA ASP A 61 18.76 -12.27 -16.10
C ASP A 61 19.43 -12.82 -14.81
N ASP A 62 19.42 -12.05 -13.71
CA ASP A 62 19.91 -12.48 -12.39
C ASP A 62 18.78 -13.12 -11.57
N ASP A 63 18.59 -14.42 -11.76
CA ASP A 63 17.53 -15.20 -11.08
C ASP A 63 17.56 -15.05 -9.55
N GLY A 64 18.75 -14.92 -8.95
CA GLY A 64 18.91 -14.77 -7.50
C GLY A 64 18.36 -13.43 -7.03
N ALA A 65 18.80 -12.35 -7.66
CA ALA A 65 18.32 -10.99 -7.37
C ALA A 65 16.82 -10.83 -7.66
N GLN A 66 16.30 -11.48 -8.69
CA GLN A 66 14.87 -11.45 -9.01
C GLN A 66 14.02 -12.16 -7.96
N LEU A 67 14.51 -13.26 -7.38
CA LEU A 67 13.82 -13.96 -6.30
C LEU A 67 13.78 -13.13 -5.01
N GLU A 68 14.88 -12.47 -4.64
CA GLU A 68 14.96 -11.59 -3.46
C GLU A 68 14.03 -10.39 -3.61
N LEU A 69 14.07 -9.74 -4.77
CA LEU A 69 13.18 -8.65 -5.13
C LEU A 69 11.70 -9.06 -5.04
N LYS A 70 11.34 -10.23 -5.57
CA LYS A 70 9.98 -10.80 -5.45
C LYS A 70 9.56 -10.98 -4.00
N ASN A 71 10.44 -11.50 -3.15
CA ASN A 71 10.13 -11.69 -1.75
C ASN A 71 9.86 -10.34 -1.04
N ALA A 72 10.67 -9.32 -1.33
CA ALA A 72 10.48 -7.99 -0.80
C ALA A 72 9.20 -7.31 -1.32
N ALA A 73 8.84 -7.51 -2.60
CA ALA A 73 7.57 -7.05 -3.15
C ALA A 73 6.36 -7.65 -2.40
N GLY A 74 6.50 -8.89 -1.93
CA GLY A 74 5.54 -9.55 -1.07
C GLY A 74 5.20 -8.77 0.20
N ASP A 75 6.17 -8.07 0.81
CA ASP A 75 5.94 -7.29 2.04
C ASP A 75 4.99 -6.11 1.81
N ILE A 76 5.12 -5.39 0.69
CA ILE A 76 4.17 -4.33 0.32
C ILE A 76 2.78 -4.93 0.11
N VAL A 77 2.69 -6.06 -0.61
CA VAL A 77 1.41 -6.72 -0.88
C VAL A 77 0.74 -7.14 0.42
N ILE A 78 1.49 -7.71 1.37
CA ILE A 78 0.97 -8.09 2.68
C ILE A 78 0.53 -6.84 3.47
N ALA A 79 1.33 -5.77 3.46
CA ALA A 79 0.98 -4.52 4.14
C ALA A 79 -0.32 -3.92 3.57
N GLY A 80 -0.49 -3.91 2.24
CA GLY A 80 -1.71 -3.47 1.58
C GLY A 80 -2.93 -4.31 1.94
N ASN A 81 -2.79 -5.64 1.99
CA ASN A 81 -3.88 -6.54 2.40
C ASN A 81 -4.30 -6.28 3.85
N LYS A 82 -3.33 -6.07 4.76
CA LYS A 82 -3.61 -5.77 6.16
C LYS A 82 -4.26 -4.40 6.34
N LEU A 83 -3.85 -3.40 5.56
CA LEU A 83 -4.51 -2.09 5.55
C LEU A 83 -5.99 -2.22 5.16
N ILE A 84 -6.29 -2.96 4.09
CA ILE A 84 -7.65 -3.21 3.60
C ILE A 84 -8.47 -4.00 4.65
N ALA A 85 -7.88 -5.01 5.28
CA ALA A 85 -8.53 -5.76 6.33
C ALA A 85 -8.86 -4.87 7.55
N ALA A 86 -7.89 -4.09 8.02
CA ALA A 86 -8.04 -3.21 9.17
C ALA A 86 -9.20 -2.21 9.02
N ILE A 87 -9.29 -1.56 7.86
CA ILE A 87 -10.38 -0.61 7.62
C ILE A 87 -11.72 -1.30 7.44
N THR A 88 -11.74 -2.50 6.86
CA THR A 88 -12.99 -3.28 6.72
C THR A 88 -13.52 -3.69 8.10
N GLU A 89 -12.62 -4.15 8.99
CA GLU A 89 -12.96 -4.51 10.37
C GLU A 89 -13.40 -3.31 11.21
N LYS A 90 -12.81 -2.13 10.96
CA LYS A 90 -13.07 -0.90 11.70
C LYS A 90 -14.00 0.06 10.95
N LEU A 91 -14.76 -0.44 9.98
CA LEU A 91 -15.59 0.38 9.10
C LEU A 91 -16.58 1.24 9.89
N ASP A 92 -17.27 0.67 10.87
CA ASP A 92 -18.28 1.37 11.67
C ASP A 92 -17.70 2.51 12.52
N ILE A 93 -16.42 2.43 12.88
CA ILE A 93 -15.71 3.48 13.63
C ILE A 93 -15.30 4.60 12.67
N TRP A 94 -14.82 4.25 11.48
CA TRP A 94 -14.21 5.20 10.57
C TRP A 94 -15.14 5.75 9.48
N LYS A 95 -16.36 5.24 9.35
CA LYS A 95 -17.30 5.62 8.27
C LYS A 95 -17.60 7.11 8.18
N GLU A 96 -17.57 7.83 9.31
CA GLU A 96 -17.77 9.28 9.36
C GLU A 96 -16.61 10.06 8.70
N LYS A 97 -15.40 9.48 8.65
CA LYS A 97 -14.22 10.05 7.99
C LYS A 97 -14.19 9.64 6.52
N LYS A 98 -15.15 10.12 5.72
CA LYS A 98 -15.32 9.73 4.30
C LYS A 98 -14.05 9.86 3.43
N GLU A 99 -13.20 10.84 3.75
CA GLU A 99 -11.92 11.04 3.07
C GLU A 99 -10.92 9.91 3.30
N LEU A 100 -11.03 9.15 4.39
CA LEU A 100 -10.17 7.99 4.68
C LEU A 100 -10.24 6.94 3.55
N GLY A 101 -11.42 6.69 2.99
CA GLY A 101 -11.57 5.77 1.87
C GLY A 101 -10.77 6.21 0.64
N LYS A 102 -10.66 7.53 0.40
CA LYS A 102 -9.84 8.08 -0.69
C LYS A 102 -8.35 7.93 -0.38
N ILE A 103 -7.94 8.19 0.86
CA ILE A 103 -6.57 8.05 1.34
C ILE A 103 -6.10 6.60 1.16
N ILE A 104 -6.85 5.63 1.70
CA ILE A 104 -6.50 4.21 1.61
C ILE A 104 -6.39 3.76 0.15
N ASN A 105 -7.35 4.13 -0.68
CA ASN A 105 -7.30 3.82 -2.11
C ASN A 105 -6.06 4.44 -2.79
N LYS A 106 -5.67 5.65 -2.40
CA LYS A 106 -4.48 6.32 -2.96
C LYS A 106 -3.17 5.70 -2.46
N VAL A 107 -3.10 5.27 -1.20
CA VAL A 107 -1.94 4.53 -0.67
C VAL A 107 -1.77 3.23 -1.45
N ILE A 108 -2.82 2.43 -1.62
CA ILE A 108 -2.76 1.18 -2.37
C ILE A 108 -2.36 1.41 -3.83
N LEU A 109 -2.96 2.43 -4.48
CA LEU A 109 -2.59 2.80 -5.85
C LEU A 109 -1.11 3.17 -5.95
N THR A 110 -0.62 3.98 -5.01
CA THR A 110 0.78 4.41 -5.00
C THR A 110 1.72 3.24 -4.77
N ASN A 111 1.40 2.34 -3.83
CA ASN A 111 2.15 1.11 -3.61
C ASN A 111 2.19 0.21 -4.86
N ASN A 112 1.09 0.12 -5.60
CA ASN A 112 1.04 -0.62 -6.86
C ASN A 112 1.93 0.03 -7.92
N ASP A 113 1.90 1.36 -8.05
CA ASP A 113 2.80 2.08 -8.96
C ASP A 113 4.28 1.84 -8.61
N VAL A 114 4.62 1.74 -7.32
CA VAL A 114 5.96 1.40 -6.84
C VAL A 114 6.33 -0.04 -7.17
N LEU A 115 5.40 -0.97 -6.94
CA LEU A 115 5.56 -2.39 -7.24
C LEU A 115 5.76 -2.65 -8.74
N ASP A 116 5.14 -1.88 -9.63
CA ASP A 116 5.23 -2.13 -11.07
C ASP A 116 6.59 -1.70 -11.67
N LYS A 117 7.26 -0.70 -11.08
CA LYS A 117 8.47 -0.09 -11.65
C LYS A 117 9.62 -1.07 -11.93
N PRO A 118 10.02 -1.95 -10.99
CA PRO A 118 11.13 -2.88 -11.26
C PRO A 118 10.72 -4.17 -11.99
N TYR A 119 9.44 -4.34 -12.37
CA TYR A 119 8.93 -5.54 -13.06
C TYR A 119 8.48 -5.21 -14.48
N PRO A 120 9.41 -5.06 -15.44
CA PRO A 120 9.07 -4.95 -16.84
C PRO A 120 8.39 -6.23 -17.35
N PRO A 121 7.73 -6.21 -18.51
CA PRO A 121 7.08 -7.41 -19.08
C PRO A 121 8.01 -8.61 -19.31
N SER A 122 9.32 -8.39 -19.41
CA SER A 122 10.35 -9.44 -19.53
C SER A 122 10.69 -10.13 -18.21
N ASN A 123 10.31 -9.56 -17.06
CA ASN A 123 10.61 -10.12 -15.76
C ASN A 123 9.71 -11.34 -15.48
N PRO A 124 10.26 -12.50 -15.07
CA PRO A 124 9.51 -13.74 -14.87
C PRO A 124 8.42 -13.62 -13.78
N TYR A 125 8.58 -12.71 -12.82
CA TYR A 125 7.62 -12.51 -11.73
C TYR A 125 6.62 -11.37 -11.97
N ALA A 126 6.76 -10.60 -13.06
CA ALA A 126 5.85 -9.50 -13.37
C ALA A 126 4.36 -9.91 -13.39
N PRO A 127 3.95 -11.04 -14.02
CA PRO A 127 2.54 -11.44 -14.04
C PRO A 127 1.95 -11.71 -12.64
N GLU A 128 2.76 -12.25 -11.74
CA GLU A 128 2.34 -12.57 -10.37
C GLU A 128 2.14 -11.28 -9.56
N ILE A 129 3.14 -10.39 -9.56
CA ILE A 129 3.13 -9.13 -8.81
C ILE A 129 2.01 -8.21 -9.33
N GLN A 130 1.90 -8.02 -10.65
CA GLN A 130 0.84 -7.20 -11.24
C GLN A 130 -0.55 -7.79 -10.98
N GLY A 131 -0.67 -9.12 -10.96
CA GLY A 131 -1.90 -9.81 -10.59
C GLY A 131 -2.32 -9.54 -9.15
N GLN A 132 -1.38 -9.52 -8.21
CA GLN A 132 -1.62 -9.19 -6.80
C GLN A 132 -1.95 -7.70 -6.62
N ALA A 133 -1.20 -6.80 -7.25
CA ALA A 133 -1.43 -5.35 -7.23
C ALA A 133 -2.85 -5.00 -7.73
N LYS A 134 -3.29 -5.62 -8.84
CA LYS A 134 -4.63 -5.42 -9.39
C LYS A 134 -5.74 -5.91 -8.45
N LYS A 135 -5.53 -7.04 -7.76
CA LYS A 135 -6.47 -7.54 -6.74
C LYS A 135 -6.57 -6.55 -5.58
N LEU A 136 -5.43 -6.09 -5.04
CA LEU A 136 -5.37 -5.08 -4.00
C LEU A 136 -6.11 -3.80 -4.40
N GLN A 137 -5.87 -3.30 -5.62
CA GLN A 137 -6.55 -2.11 -6.12
C GLN A 137 -8.07 -2.29 -6.17
N THR A 138 -8.53 -3.47 -6.59
CA THR A 138 -9.96 -3.77 -6.68
C THR A 138 -10.61 -3.75 -5.30
N GLU A 139 -9.98 -4.38 -4.31
CA GLU A 139 -10.46 -4.38 -2.93
C GLU A 139 -10.41 -2.97 -2.30
N ALA A 140 -9.36 -2.19 -2.55
CA ALA A 140 -9.25 -0.81 -2.08
C ALA A 140 -10.38 0.09 -2.65
N VAL A 141 -10.75 -0.10 -3.92
CA VAL A 141 -11.88 0.60 -4.54
C VAL A 141 -13.21 0.18 -3.89
N LYS A 142 -13.38 -1.09 -3.52
CA LYS A 142 -14.59 -1.56 -2.82
C LYS A 142 -14.70 -0.91 -1.44
N VAL A 143 -13.64 -0.93 -0.64
CA VAL A 143 -13.58 -0.28 0.68
C VAL A 143 -13.87 1.21 0.58
N LYS A 144 -13.23 1.90 -0.37
CA LYS A 144 -13.50 3.33 -0.61
C LYS A 144 -14.99 3.58 -0.83
N LYS A 145 -15.61 2.80 -1.71
CA LYS A 145 -17.05 2.93 -1.99
C LYS A 145 -17.89 2.67 -0.75
N GLN A 146 -17.58 1.64 0.04
CA GLN A 146 -18.29 1.33 1.27
C GLN A 146 -18.26 2.50 2.26
N ILE A 147 -17.09 3.11 2.48
CA ILE A 147 -16.94 4.30 3.33
C ILE A 147 -17.69 5.50 2.76
N GLU A 148 -17.57 5.77 1.46
CA GLU A 148 -18.25 6.91 0.82
C GLU A 148 -19.78 6.77 0.87
N SER A 149 -20.30 5.54 0.78
CA SER A 149 -21.73 5.22 0.84
C SER A 149 -22.26 5.00 2.26
N ALA A 150 -21.41 4.98 3.27
CA ALA A 150 -21.86 4.80 4.64
C ALA A 150 -22.60 6.06 5.12
N GLU A 151 -23.82 5.82 5.62
CA GLU A 151 -24.75 6.80 6.19
C GLU A 151 -24.59 6.92 7.70
#